data_AF-A0A3A6PUB0-F1
#
_entry.id   AF-A0A3A6PUB0-F1
#
_cell.length_a   1.000
_cell.length_b   1.000
_cell.length_c   1.000
_cell.angle_alpha   90.00
_cell.angle_beta   90.00
_cell.angle_gamma   90.00
#
_symmetry.space_group_name_H-M   'P 1'
#
loop_
_entity.id
_entity.type
_entity.pdbx_description
1 polymer ?
#
loop_
_entity_poly.entity_id
_entity_poly.type
_entity_poly.pdbx_seq_one_letter_code
_entity_poly.pdbx_strand_id
1 'polypeptide(L)'
;MKKSAYRILKVGVACSVLLGGASFGGMVSAAAGSALPTVPISAKITNPVTVKEEILTSSTTYLKTDIRVPQLSSMQDTRYQDQLNDIILSHAHKDLKHWEKEALAAAQKANEDGFTYHPYELTIHYELKSNGTEEGIVSLVVTTEGAADGTSMPRVDTYNVRNVQEAARVTLQDLFGADYKKKIDEQISKTINEQQDAYFADEFKGIHEEQSFYVENKQAVVVFPKYAIAPGSTGTPEFRIPLEESKAEEGAKPGDAIAIVINGKKALQPGFMNETGNRIMLPLRELSEGLGFTITWNAENRSAELTKPKSPISTLVQVGKDQYNVNKQAKPLGAAPIIKEGTMYVPADFFKEVLQANVWTEGNQVTISSDMEKAHK
;
A
#
# COMPACT_ATOMS: atom_id res chain seq x y z
N MET A 1 5.81 49.67 -28.10
CA MET A 1 5.06 48.41 -27.95
C MET A 1 5.78 47.30 -28.72
N LYS A 2 6.50 46.41 -28.03
CA LYS A 2 7.02 45.14 -28.57
C LYS A 2 6.79 44.09 -27.49
N LYS A 3 5.91 43.12 -27.76
CA LYS A 3 5.64 41.97 -26.87
C LYS A 3 6.74 40.94 -27.11
N SER A 4 7.50 40.60 -26.07
CA SER A 4 8.43 39.46 -26.10
C SER A 4 7.68 38.20 -25.66
N ALA A 5 7.75 37.16 -26.50
CA ALA A 5 7.14 35.86 -26.24
C ALA A 5 8.08 35.02 -25.36
N TYR A 6 7.62 34.61 -24.19
CA TYR A 6 8.33 33.68 -23.32
C TYR A 6 8.18 32.26 -23.89
N ARG A 7 9.28 31.66 -24.34
CA ARG A 7 9.36 30.24 -24.68
C ARG A 7 9.51 29.44 -23.38
N ILE A 8 8.51 28.62 -23.08
CA ILE A 8 8.56 27.65 -21.97
C ILE A 8 9.50 26.52 -22.38
N LEU A 9 10.64 26.43 -21.70
CA LEU A 9 11.61 25.35 -21.83
C LEU A 9 11.05 24.13 -21.07
N LYS A 10 10.68 23.06 -21.80
CA LYS A 10 10.37 21.75 -21.21
C LYS A 10 11.66 21.12 -20.72
N VAL A 11 11.91 21.14 -19.41
CA VAL A 11 12.94 20.32 -18.78
C VAL A 11 12.25 19.06 -18.27
N GLY A 12 12.35 17.98 -19.05
CA GLY A 12 12.01 16.65 -18.57
C GLY A 12 13.07 16.19 -17.59
N VAL A 13 12.71 16.12 -16.31
CA VAL A 13 13.55 15.50 -15.29
C VAL A 13 13.34 13.99 -15.39
N ALA A 14 14.19 13.34 -16.18
CA ALA A 14 14.36 11.90 -16.14
C ALA A 14 15.19 11.55 -14.88
N CYS A 15 14.51 11.14 -13.81
CA CYS A 15 15.16 10.50 -12.66
C CYS A 15 15.52 9.06 -13.04
N SER A 16 16.65 8.88 -13.70
CA SER A 16 17.30 7.58 -13.86
C SER A 16 18.79 7.75 -13.57
N VAL A 17 19.22 7.39 -12.35
CA VAL A 17 20.66 7.26 -12.08
C VAL A 17 21.11 5.92 -12.61
N LEU A 18 21.72 5.98 -13.80
CA LEU A 18 22.58 4.96 -14.38
C LEU A 18 23.85 4.82 -13.52
N LEU A 19 24.19 3.58 -13.14
CA LEU A 19 25.54 3.21 -12.70
C LEU A 19 26.32 2.66 -13.91
N GLY A 20 27.26 3.45 -14.44
CA GLY A 20 28.45 2.91 -15.12
C GLY A 20 29.39 2.34 -14.04
N GLY A 21 30.11 1.23 -14.21
CA GLY A 21 30.79 0.75 -15.40
C GLY A 21 32.29 0.74 -15.10
N ALA A 22 32.77 -0.29 -14.38
CA ALA A 22 34.19 -0.55 -14.20
C ALA A 22 34.46 -2.03 -14.51
N SER A 23 35.09 -2.25 -15.65
CA SER A 23 35.52 -3.53 -16.22
C SER A 23 36.74 -4.09 -15.50
N PHE A 24 36.65 -5.33 -15.03
CA PHE A 24 37.80 -6.23 -14.91
C PHE A 24 37.50 -7.52 -15.66
N GLY A 25 38.33 -7.80 -16.67
CA GLY A 25 38.24 -8.98 -17.51
C GLY A 25 38.75 -10.23 -16.79
N GLY A 26 38.03 -11.33 -17.01
CA GLY A 26 38.43 -12.69 -16.66
C GLY A 26 37.55 -13.67 -17.41
N MET A 27 38.05 -14.17 -18.54
CA MET A 27 37.41 -15.20 -19.37
C MET A 27 37.31 -16.52 -18.60
N VAL A 28 36.11 -17.07 -18.45
CA VAL A 28 35.89 -18.53 -18.37
C VAL A 28 34.60 -18.85 -19.15
N SER A 29 34.73 -19.73 -20.14
CA SER A 29 33.66 -20.25 -20.98
C SER A 29 33.09 -21.56 -20.42
N ALA A 30 31.84 -21.84 -20.80
CA ALA A 30 31.05 -23.09 -20.65
C ALA A 30 30.33 -23.26 -19.30
N ALA A 31 29.07 -23.71 -19.21
CA ALA A 31 28.23 -24.44 -20.16
C ALA A 31 26.74 -24.13 -19.96
N ALA A 32 25.96 -24.31 -21.02
CA ALA A 32 24.51 -24.27 -21.00
C ALA A 32 23.93 -25.52 -20.30
N GLY A 33 22.87 -25.31 -19.50
CA GLY A 33 21.85 -26.32 -19.20
C GLY A 33 21.86 -26.92 -17.80
N SER A 34 21.07 -26.34 -16.89
CA SER A 34 20.20 -27.11 -15.99
C SER A 34 19.13 -26.18 -15.42
N ALA A 35 17.87 -26.61 -15.50
CA ALA A 35 16.69 -25.91 -15.01
C ALA A 35 16.86 -25.42 -13.55
N LEU A 36 16.38 -24.20 -13.28
CA LEU A 36 16.34 -23.65 -11.93
C LEU A 36 15.47 -24.55 -11.03
N PRO A 37 15.95 -24.91 -9.83
CA PRO A 37 15.12 -25.61 -8.87
C PRO A 37 14.01 -24.66 -8.38
N THR A 38 12.76 -25.07 -8.54
CA THR A 38 11.60 -24.45 -7.89
C THR A 38 11.76 -24.65 -6.38
N VAL A 39 12.23 -23.62 -5.69
CA VAL A 39 12.30 -23.60 -4.23
C VAL A 39 10.86 -23.49 -3.69
N PRO A 40 10.38 -24.43 -2.86
CA PRO A 40 9.10 -24.27 -2.21
C PRO A 40 9.19 -23.08 -1.22
N ILE A 41 8.27 -22.12 -1.36
CA ILE A 41 8.11 -20.99 -0.44
C ILE A 41 7.56 -21.52 0.88
N SER A 42 8.44 -22.13 1.69
CA SER A 42 8.20 -22.23 3.13
C SER A 42 8.80 -20.98 3.74
N ALA A 43 8.00 -19.91 3.82
CA ALA A 43 8.41 -18.66 4.45
C ALA A 43 8.72 -18.95 5.94
N LYS A 44 10.01 -19.07 6.25
CA LYS A 44 10.53 -18.99 7.61
C LYS A 44 9.99 -17.69 8.20
N ILE A 45 9.35 -17.74 9.37
CA ILE A 45 8.88 -16.53 10.07
C ILE A 45 10.10 -15.64 10.28
N THR A 46 10.16 -14.54 9.51
CA THR A 46 11.19 -13.53 9.62
C THR A 46 10.82 -12.61 10.76
N ASN A 47 11.75 -12.35 11.68
CA ASN A 47 11.54 -11.32 12.69
C ASN A 47 11.21 -9.98 11.99
N PRO A 48 10.25 -9.21 12.51
CA PRO A 48 9.87 -7.94 11.90
C PRO A 48 11.07 -6.99 11.91
N VAL A 49 11.35 -6.38 10.76
CA VAL A 49 12.33 -5.30 10.69
C VAL A 49 11.80 -4.11 11.49
N THR A 50 12.68 -3.51 12.28
CA THR A 50 12.36 -2.32 13.07
C THR A 50 13.19 -1.14 12.59
N VAL A 51 12.74 0.06 12.92
CA VAL A 51 13.37 1.31 12.49
C VAL A 51 13.74 2.14 13.70
N LYS A 52 14.94 2.71 13.66
CA LYS A 52 15.38 3.78 14.56
C LYS A 52 15.55 5.07 13.76
N GLU A 53 15.17 6.19 14.34
CA GLU A 53 15.37 7.49 13.72
C GLU A 53 16.80 8.01 13.99
N GLU A 54 17.44 8.51 12.94
CA GLU A 54 18.58 9.41 13.02
C GLU A 54 18.12 10.83 12.68
N ILE A 55 18.34 11.76 13.60
CA ILE A 55 17.88 13.14 13.47
C ILE A 55 19.03 14.00 12.92
N LEU A 56 18.79 14.68 11.81
CA LEU A 56 19.71 15.67 11.28
C LEU A 56 19.18 17.09 11.54
N THR A 57 20.08 18.02 11.77
CA THR A 57 19.75 19.44 11.98
C THR A 57 20.64 20.31 11.09
N SER A 58 20.09 21.43 10.61
CA SER A 58 20.93 22.43 9.95
C SER A 58 21.89 23.08 10.93
N SER A 59 23.06 23.43 10.43
CA SER A 59 24.06 24.25 11.12
C SER A 59 23.79 25.76 11.02
N THR A 60 22.81 26.16 10.20
CA THR A 60 22.53 27.57 9.87
C THR A 60 21.18 28.02 10.43
N THR A 61 21.01 29.33 10.61
CA THR A 61 19.71 29.93 10.94
C THR A 61 18.84 30.22 9.70
N TYR A 62 19.41 30.05 8.50
CA TYR A 62 18.72 30.35 7.25
C TYR A 62 17.80 29.21 6.77
N LEU A 63 17.95 28.03 7.36
CA LEU A 63 17.17 26.83 7.06
C LEU A 63 16.62 26.24 8.35
N LYS A 64 15.30 26.09 8.45
CA LYS A 64 14.65 25.28 9.48
C LYS A 64 14.56 23.84 9.02
N THR A 65 14.76 22.89 9.93
CA THR A 65 14.78 21.46 9.60
C THR A 65 13.94 20.62 10.55
N ASP A 66 13.20 19.66 10.00
CA ASP A 66 12.65 18.49 10.73
C ASP A 66 13.00 17.23 9.91
N ILE A 67 14.18 16.67 10.17
CA ILE A 67 14.76 15.60 9.36
C ILE A 67 14.88 14.34 10.21
N ARG A 68 14.07 13.33 9.87
CA ARG A 68 14.01 12.01 10.50
C ARG A 68 14.41 10.97 9.47
N VAL A 69 15.63 10.47 9.59
CA VAL A 69 16.19 9.48 8.67
C VAL A 69 15.98 8.09 9.26
N PRO A 70 15.34 7.15 8.54
CA PRO A 70 15.17 5.80 9.04
C PRO A 70 16.49 5.02 8.96
N GLN A 71 16.79 4.30 10.03
CA GLN A 71 17.86 3.29 10.11
C GLN A 71 17.22 1.95 10.43
N LEU A 72 17.23 1.04 9.46
CA LEU A 72 16.66 -0.30 9.57
C LEU A 72 17.52 -1.18 10.46
N SER A 73 16.88 -2.06 11.21
CA SER A 73 17.56 -3.10 11.98
C SER A 73 16.81 -4.43 11.93
N SER A 74 17.49 -5.52 12.28
CA SER A 74 16.94 -6.89 12.29
C SER A 74 16.63 -7.47 10.90
N MET A 75 17.26 -6.96 9.83
CA MET A 75 17.24 -7.63 8.52
C MET A 75 18.06 -8.93 8.57
N GLN A 76 17.70 -9.90 7.71
CA GLN A 76 18.43 -11.17 7.62
C GLN A 76 19.80 -11.02 6.95
N ASP A 77 19.92 -10.12 5.98
CA ASP A 77 21.19 -9.73 5.36
C ASP A 77 21.67 -8.41 5.96
N THR A 78 22.58 -8.49 6.94
CA THR A 78 23.11 -7.31 7.64
C THR A 78 23.95 -6.43 6.72
N ARG A 79 24.60 -6.99 5.70
CA ARG A 79 25.41 -6.21 4.76
C ARG A 79 24.51 -5.36 3.88
N TYR A 80 23.43 -5.92 3.34
CA TYR A 80 22.44 -5.15 2.58
C TYR A 80 21.78 -4.08 3.46
N GLN A 81 21.46 -4.42 4.71
CA GLN A 81 20.93 -3.46 5.68
C GLN A 81 21.83 -2.25 5.85
N ASP A 82 23.13 -2.47 6.12
CA ASP A 82 24.09 -1.38 6.33
C ASP A 82 24.23 -0.53 5.06
N GLN A 83 24.29 -1.16 3.89
CA GLN A 83 24.33 -0.45 2.60
C GLN A 83 23.09 0.41 2.36
N LEU A 84 21.89 -0.11 2.66
CA LEU A 84 20.65 0.63 2.50
C LEU A 84 20.56 1.81 3.48
N ASN A 85 20.93 1.57 4.74
CA ASN A 85 21.00 2.61 5.76
C ASN A 85 21.95 3.75 5.35
N ASP A 86 23.13 3.40 4.84
CA ASP A 86 24.13 4.36 4.34
C ASP A 86 23.60 5.15 3.13
N ILE A 87 22.90 4.50 2.20
CA ILE A 87 22.30 5.16 1.03
C ILE A 87 21.27 6.21 1.48
N ILE A 88 20.35 5.82 2.36
CA ILE A 88 19.27 6.70 2.83
C ILE A 88 19.87 7.89 3.59
N LEU A 89 20.83 7.65 4.49
CA LEU A 89 21.50 8.69 5.26
C LEU A 89 22.32 9.63 4.36
N SER A 90 23.04 9.07 3.37
CA SER A 90 23.80 9.87 2.40
C SER A 90 22.88 10.78 1.57
N HIS A 91 21.71 10.30 1.17
CA HIS A 91 20.71 11.12 0.46
C HIS A 91 20.22 12.27 1.35
N ALA A 92 19.86 12.00 2.60
CA ALA A 92 19.42 13.04 3.53
C ALA A 92 20.50 14.11 3.78
N HIS A 93 21.77 13.72 3.90
CA HIS A 93 22.87 14.67 4.02
C HIS A 93 23.08 15.52 2.75
N LYS A 94 22.92 14.92 1.56
CA LYS A 94 23.00 15.66 0.29
C LYS A 94 21.85 16.67 0.19
N ASP A 95 20.63 16.28 0.54
CA ASP A 95 19.47 17.17 0.56
C ASP A 95 19.68 18.32 1.56
N LEU A 96 20.11 18.02 2.77
CA LEU A 96 20.43 19.04 3.78
C LEU A 96 21.47 20.04 3.27
N LYS A 97 22.61 19.55 2.76
CA LYS A 97 23.68 20.41 2.24
C LYS A 97 23.22 21.25 1.05
N HIS A 98 22.39 20.70 0.18
CA HIS A 98 21.81 21.44 -0.93
C HIS A 98 20.93 22.59 -0.43
N TRP A 99 20.00 22.30 0.48
CA TRP A 99 19.10 23.32 1.03
C TRP A 99 19.81 24.38 1.88
N GLU A 100 20.84 24.01 2.64
CA GLU A 100 21.68 24.99 3.36
C GLU A 100 22.35 25.98 2.40
N LYS A 101 22.82 25.48 1.25
CA LYS A 101 23.44 26.31 0.21
C LYS A 101 22.42 27.26 -0.43
N GLU A 102 21.25 26.75 -0.82
CA GLU A 102 20.20 27.56 -1.44
C GLU A 102 19.67 28.63 -0.47
N ALA A 103 19.42 28.25 0.79
CA ALA A 103 18.98 29.16 1.84
C ALA A 103 20.00 30.28 2.12
N LEU A 104 21.30 29.95 2.17
CA LEU A 104 22.35 30.96 2.35
C LEU A 104 22.40 31.94 1.17
N ALA A 105 22.33 31.45 -0.07
CA ALA A 105 22.34 32.31 -1.26
C ALA A 105 21.11 33.24 -1.29
N ALA A 106 19.93 32.72 -0.93
CA ALA A 106 18.71 33.51 -0.84
C ALA A 106 18.79 34.58 0.25
N ALA A 107 19.36 34.25 1.42
CA ALA A 107 19.56 35.21 2.51
C ALA A 107 20.53 36.34 2.12
N GLN A 108 21.64 36.00 1.44
CA GLN A 108 22.59 36.99 0.93
C GLN A 108 21.92 37.94 -0.06
N LYS A 109 21.15 37.39 -1.00
CA LYS A 109 20.43 38.18 -2.00
C LYS A 109 19.36 39.09 -1.38
N ALA A 110 18.59 38.58 -0.41
CA ALA A 110 17.61 39.38 0.31
C ALA A 110 18.27 40.58 1.03
N ASN A 111 19.42 40.36 1.66
CA ASN A 111 20.18 41.43 2.30
C ASN A 111 20.71 42.46 1.30
N GLU A 112 21.23 42.03 0.14
CA GLU A 112 21.66 42.93 -0.94
C GLU A 112 20.52 43.78 -1.50
N ASP A 113 19.35 43.17 -1.67
CA ASP A 113 18.16 43.82 -2.22
C ASP A 113 17.35 44.60 -1.16
N GLY A 114 17.75 44.56 0.12
CA GLY A 114 17.08 45.25 1.22
C GLY A 114 15.77 44.61 1.71
N PHE A 115 15.56 43.32 1.44
CA PHE A 115 14.40 42.55 1.89
C PHE A 115 14.69 41.75 3.16
N THR A 116 13.65 41.55 3.98
CA THR A 116 13.70 40.62 5.10
C THR A 116 13.72 39.18 4.60
N TYR A 117 14.76 38.43 4.95
CA TYR A 117 14.82 37.00 4.65
C TYR A 117 13.94 36.20 5.63
N HIS A 118 13.13 35.31 5.08
CA HIS A 118 12.39 34.30 5.83
C HIS A 118 13.08 32.94 5.63
N PRO A 119 13.42 32.22 6.72
CA PRO A 119 14.09 30.93 6.60
C PRO A 119 13.30 29.95 5.74
N TYR A 120 14.01 29.28 4.83
CA TYR A 120 13.49 28.13 4.13
C TYR A 120 13.25 26.98 5.10
N GLU A 121 12.46 26.00 4.69
CA GLU A 121 12.14 24.82 5.49
C GLU A 121 12.53 23.56 4.73
N LEU A 122 13.11 22.58 5.42
CA LEU A 122 13.39 21.24 4.92
C LEU A 122 12.86 20.20 5.90
N THR A 123 11.92 19.39 5.44
CA THR A 123 11.39 18.25 6.17
C THR A 123 11.74 16.96 5.45
N ILE A 124 12.22 15.97 6.19
CA ILE A 124 12.39 14.60 5.70
C ILE A 124 11.73 13.68 6.72
N HIS A 125 10.76 12.90 6.28
CA HIS A 125 10.10 11.91 7.12
C HIS A 125 9.99 10.58 6.37
N TYR A 126 9.64 9.53 7.10
CA TYR A 126 9.53 8.20 6.53
C TYR A 126 8.30 7.46 7.04
N GLU A 127 7.90 6.45 6.27
CA GLU A 127 6.87 5.49 6.66
C GLU A 127 7.36 4.07 6.35
N LEU A 128 7.37 3.20 7.35
CA LEU A 128 7.56 1.76 7.15
C LEU A 128 6.22 1.14 6.75
N LYS A 129 6.02 0.94 5.45
CA LYS A 129 4.78 0.40 4.87
C LYS A 129 4.67 -1.11 5.03
N SER A 130 5.80 -1.82 5.06
CA SER A 130 5.88 -3.25 5.39
C SER A 130 7.19 -3.57 6.10
N ASN A 131 7.12 -4.38 7.15
CA ASN A 131 8.27 -4.78 7.98
C ASN A 131 8.82 -6.18 7.62
N GLY A 132 8.33 -6.77 6.52
CA GLY A 132 8.74 -8.10 6.05
C GLY A 132 7.93 -9.29 6.59
N THR A 133 6.94 -9.12 7.47
CA THR A 133 6.22 -10.27 8.04
C THR A 133 5.18 -10.90 7.13
N GLU A 134 4.59 -10.15 6.20
CA GLU A 134 3.50 -10.67 5.36
C GLU A 134 4.02 -11.35 4.08
N GLU A 135 4.88 -10.67 3.31
CA GLU A 135 5.35 -11.13 1.99
C GLU A 135 6.87 -11.36 1.95
N GLY A 136 7.55 -11.29 3.10
CA GLY A 136 9.01 -11.25 3.16
C GLY A 136 9.60 -9.98 2.54
N ILE A 137 8.76 -8.97 2.24
CA ILE A 137 9.17 -7.70 1.65
C ILE A 137 9.14 -6.61 2.72
N VAL A 138 10.29 -5.97 2.92
CA VAL A 138 10.39 -4.72 3.66
C VAL A 138 10.16 -3.58 2.67
N SER A 139 9.26 -2.66 3.01
CA SER A 139 8.92 -1.52 2.16
C SER A 139 8.91 -0.24 2.97
N LEU A 140 9.67 0.75 2.50
CA LEU A 140 9.91 2.02 3.15
C LEU A 140 9.68 3.15 2.16
N VAL A 141 8.97 4.18 2.60
CA VAL A 141 8.81 5.45 1.86
C VAL A 141 9.55 6.54 2.61
N VAL A 142 10.35 7.34 1.91
CA VAL A 142 11.00 8.53 2.44
C VAL A 142 10.56 9.73 1.62
N THR A 143 9.97 10.72 2.29
CA THR A 143 9.46 11.94 1.66
C THR A 143 10.33 13.12 2.06
N THR A 144 10.97 13.75 1.08
CA THR A 144 11.75 14.99 1.23
C THR A 144 10.93 16.16 0.70
N GLU A 145 10.70 17.16 1.55
CA GLU A 145 10.02 18.40 1.21
C GLU A 145 10.86 19.59 1.61
N GLY A 146 11.25 20.40 0.62
CA GLY A 146 11.80 21.71 0.90
C GLY A 146 10.91 22.82 0.35
N ALA A 147 10.82 23.92 1.09
CA ALA A 147 9.96 25.04 0.79
C ALA A 147 10.70 26.37 0.96
N ALA A 148 10.66 27.21 -0.07
CA ALA A 148 11.20 28.57 -0.05
C ALA A 148 10.16 29.61 0.40
N ASP A 149 8.88 29.39 0.06
CA ASP A 149 7.78 30.34 0.21
C ASP A 149 6.45 29.68 0.61
N GLY A 150 6.53 28.50 1.25
CA GLY A 150 5.36 27.73 1.69
C GLY A 150 4.77 26.80 0.61
N THR A 151 5.30 26.80 -0.61
CA THR A 151 4.98 25.77 -1.60
C THR A 151 6.08 24.72 -1.63
N SER A 152 5.73 23.45 -1.37
CA SER A 152 6.64 22.31 -1.52
C SER A 152 6.26 21.44 -2.73
N MET A 153 7.28 20.85 -3.31
CA MET A 153 7.18 19.75 -4.27
C MET A 153 7.79 18.51 -3.61
N PRO A 154 7.00 17.65 -2.95
CA PRO A 154 7.54 16.47 -2.28
C PRO A 154 8.24 15.56 -3.27
N ARG A 155 9.47 15.15 -2.90
CA ARG A 155 10.20 14.05 -3.54
C ARG A 155 9.94 12.80 -2.71
N VAL A 156 9.38 11.77 -3.34
CA VAL A 156 9.06 10.49 -2.69
C VAL A 156 10.02 9.42 -3.20
N ASP A 157 10.91 8.97 -2.32
CA ASP A 157 11.79 7.84 -2.55
C ASP A 157 11.18 6.57 -1.94
N THR A 158 11.21 5.47 -2.69
CA THR A 158 10.67 4.19 -2.24
C THR A 158 11.75 3.10 -2.24
N TYR A 159 11.84 2.34 -1.16
CA TYR A 159 12.81 1.26 -1.00
C TYR A 159 12.06 -0.05 -0.71
N ASN A 160 12.18 -1.02 -1.63
CA ASN A 160 11.54 -2.33 -1.51
C ASN A 160 12.61 -3.43 -1.54
N VAL A 161 12.61 -4.27 -0.51
CA VAL A 161 13.66 -5.28 -0.32
C VAL A 161 13.05 -6.60 0.08
N ARG A 162 13.44 -7.67 -0.62
CA ARG A 162 13.14 -9.04 -0.20
C ARG A 162 14.09 -9.40 0.93
N ASN A 163 13.57 -9.46 2.15
CA ASN A 163 14.33 -9.68 3.38
C ASN A 163 14.58 -11.17 3.60
N VAL A 164 15.53 -11.73 2.85
CA VAL A 164 16.03 -13.11 2.98
C VAL A 164 17.53 -13.10 3.29
N GLN A 165 18.17 -14.26 3.43
CA GLN A 165 19.61 -14.36 3.77
C GLN A 165 20.52 -13.60 2.80
N GLU A 166 20.14 -13.57 1.52
CA GLU A 166 20.76 -12.74 0.48
C GLU A 166 19.70 -11.77 -0.01
N ALA A 167 19.67 -10.59 0.60
CA ALA A 167 18.62 -9.62 0.32
C ALA A 167 18.77 -9.04 -1.08
N ALA A 168 17.63 -8.78 -1.73
CA ALA A 168 17.59 -8.22 -3.07
C ALA A 168 16.53 -7.13 -3.16
N ARG A 169 16.82 -6.11 -3.98
CA ARG A 169 15.83 -5.10 -4.37
C ARG A 169 14.65 -5.80 -5.07
N VAL A 170 13.44 -5.37 -4.73
CA VAL A 170 12.21 -5.82 -5.40
C VAL A 170 11.80 -4.78 -6.43
N THR A 171 11.50 -5.24 -7.64
CA THR A 171 10.95 -4.44 -8.75
C THR A 171 9.48 -4.78 -8.99
N LEU A 172 8.76 -3.95 -9.74
CA LEU A 172 7.40 -4.29 -10.19
C LEU A 172 7.38 -5.55 -11.07
N GLN A 173 8.44 -5.80 -11.84
CA GLN A 173 8.57 -7.02 -12.64
C GLN A 173 8.69 -8.27 -11.76
N ASP A 174 9.41 -8.20 -10.63
CA ASP A 174 9.51 -9.32 -9.69
C ASP A 174 8.17 -9.67 -9.04
N LEU A 175 7.28 -8.69 -8.93
CA LEU A 175 5.96 -8.84 -8.32
C LEU A 175 4.90 -9.33 -9.32
N PHE A 176 4.93 -8.83 -10.55
CA PHE A 176 3.86 -9.04 -11.52
C PHE A 176 4.26 -9.85 -12.77
N GLY A 177 5.53 -10.23 -12.89
CA GLY A 177 6.08 -10.95 -14.02
C GLY A 177 6.35 -10.07 -15.25
N ALA A 178 6.59 -10.70 -16.40
CA ALA A 178 7.01 -10.00 -17.63
C ALA A 178 6.00 -8.95 -18.13
N ASP A 179 4.71 -9.16 -17.90
CA ASP A 179 3.63 -8.28 -18.36
C ASP A 179 3.25 -7.18 -17.34
N TYR A 180 4.11 -6.91 -16.35
CA TYR A 180 3.80 -5.99 -15.25
C TYR A 180 3.30 -4.62 -15.70
N LYS A 181 3.94 -4.00 -16.70
CA LYS A 181 3.54 -2.67 -17.20
C LYS A 181 2.12 -2.66 -17.68
N LYS A 182 1.76 -3.65 -18.51
CA LYS A 182 0.41 -3.78 -19.04
C LYS A 182 -0.63 -3.94 -17.92
N LYS A 183 -0.40 -4.86 -16.97
CA LYS A 183 -1.32 -5.10 -15.85
C LYS A 183 -1.55 -3.85 -15.01
N ILE A 184 -0.48 -3.12 -14.72
CA ILE A 184 -0.53 -1.90 -13.90
C ILE A 184 -1.18 -0.75 -14.67
N ASP A 185 -0.80 -0.53 -15.93
CA ASP A 185 -1.32 0.54 -16.78
C ASP A 185 -2.82 0.39 -17.02
N GLU A 186 -3.31 -0.83 -17.22
CA GLU A 186 -4.74 -1.12 -17.36
C GLU A 186 -5.53 -0.73 -16.10
N GLN A 187 -5.02 -1.08 -14.92
CA GLN A 187 -5.67 -0.75 -13.65
C GLN A 187 -5.63 0.76 -13.36
N ILE A 188 -4.50 1.43 -13.59
CA ILE A 188 -4.38 2.88 -13.41
C ILE A 188 -5.31 3.62 -14.38
N SER A 189 -5.32 3.23 -15.66
CA SER A 189 -6.18 3.83 -16.67
C SER A 189 -7.65 3.68 -16.31
N LYS A 190 -8.06 2.52 -15.77
CA LYS A 190 -9.42 2.29 -15.28
C LYS A 190 -9.77 3.28 -14.16
N THR A 191 -8.92 3.42 -13.14
CA THR A 191 -9.15 4.36 -12.03
C THR A 191 -9.21 5.82 -12.51
N ILE A 192 -8.33 6.23 -13.40
CA ILE A 192 -8.33 7.58 -13.98
C ILE A 192 -9.64 7.85 -14.74
N ASN A 193 -10.13 6.88 -15.51
CA ASN A 193 -11.39 7.00 -16.24
C ASN A 193 -12.62 7.02 -15.33
N GLU A 194 -12.59 6.34 -14.19
CA GLU A 194 -13.66 6.37 -13.19
C GLU A 194 -13.67 7.69 -12.38
N GLN A 195 -12.53 8.40 -12.33
CA GLN A 195 -12.33 9.60 -11.52
C GLN A 195 -11.80 10.77 -12.37
N GLN A 196 -12.47 11.06 -13.49
CA GLN A 196 -11.98 12.05 -14.47
C GLN A 196 -11.81 13.48 -13.90
N ASP A 197 -12.54 13.83 -12.84
CA ASP A 197 -12.40 15.14 -12.19
C ASP A 197 -11.12 15.26 -11.34
N ALA A 198 -10.53 14.12 -10.94
CA ALA A 198 -9.37 14.06 -10.04
C ALA A 198 -8.03 13.93 -10.79
N TYR A 199 -8.05 13.54 -12.07
CA TYR A 199 -6.86 13.19 -12.84
C TYR A 199 -6.85 13.78 -14.24
N PHE A 200 -5.65 14.04 -14.76
CA PHE A 200 -5.42 14.45 -16.14
C PHE A 200 -5.28 13.19 -17.01
N ALA A 201 -6.40 12.70 -17.56
CA ALA A 201 -6.42 11.48 -18.35
C ALA A 201 -5.42 11.49 -19.52
N ASP A 202 -5.24 12.65 -20.16
CA ASP A 202 -4.31 12.80 -21.29
C ASP A 202 -2.83 12.76 -20.88
N GLU A 203 -2.49 12.98 -19.60
CA GLU A 203 -1.09 13.02 -19.14
C GLU A 203 -0.56 11.64 -18.72
N PHE A 204 -1.44 10.67 -18.44
CA PHE A 204 -0.99 9.30 -18.15
C PHE A 204 -0.57 8.57 -19.43
N LYS A 205 0.73 8.27 -19.57
CA LYS A 205 1.32 7.58 -20.73
C LYS A 205 1.80 6.15 -20.43
N GLY A 206 1.39 5.61 -19.28
CA GLY A 206 1.90 4.35 -18.74
C GLY A 206 3.04 4.55 -17.75
N ILE A 207 3.30 3.52 -16.94
CA ILE A 207 4.37 3.53 -15.95
C ILE A 207 5.76 3.38 -16.59
N HIS A 208 6.76 3.96 -15.94
CA HIS A 208 8.15 3.74 -16.29
C HIS A 208 8.70 2.43 -15.66
N GLU A 209 9.84 1.95 -16.14
CA GLU A 209 10.48 0.73 -15.61
C GLU A 209 10.89 0.85 -14.13
N GLU A 210 11.40 2.03 -13.77
CA GLU A 210 11.82 2.37 -12.41
C GLU A 210 10.74 3.20 -11.68
N GLN A 211 9.46 2.98 -11.99
CA GLN A 211 8.35 3.70 -11.34
C GLN A 211 8.38 3.48 -9.82
N SER A 212 8.29 4.56 -9.06
CA SER A 212 8.22 4.49 -7.59
C SER A 212 6.99 3.70 -7.16
N PHE A 213 7.19 2.78 -6.22
CA PHE A 213 6.11 2.00 -5.62
C PHE A 213 6.50 1.54 -4.23
N TYR A 214 5.53 1.22 -3.39
CA TYR A 214 5.77 0.54 -2.12
C TYR A 214 4.84 -0.67 -1.98
N VAL A 215 5.13 -1.56 -1.02
CA VAL A 215 4.28 -2.72 -0.72
C VAL A 215 3.64 -2.54 0.64
N GLU A 216 2.32 -2.69 0.68
CA GLU A 216 1.50 -2.57 1.88
C GLU A 216 0.25 -3.43 1.72
N ASN A 217 -0.13 -4.19 2.76
CA ASN A 217 -1.37 -4.97 2.77
C ASN A 217 -1.59 -5.84 1.51
N LYS A 218 -0.53 -6.55 1.07
CA LYS A 218 -0.52 -7.39 -0.15
C LYS A 218 -0.81 -6.64 -1.47
N GLN A 219 -0.53 -5.34 -1.51
CA GLN A 219 -0.69 -4.51 -2.69
C GLN A 219 0.63 -3.80 -3.00
N ALA A 220 1.00 -3.69 -4.28
CA ALA A 220 1.91 -2.68 -4.76
C ALA A 220 1.15 -1.36 -4.89
N VAL A 221 1.60 -0.32 -4.20
CA VAL A 221 1.08 1.03 -4.34
C VAL A 221 2.01 1.81 -5.24
N VAL A 222 1.59 2.08 -6.46
CA VAL A 222 2.34 2.83 -7.47
C VAL A 222 2.16 4.32 -7.23
N VAL A 223 3.27 5.06 -7.14
CA VAL A 223 3.30 6.45 -6.69
C VAL A 223 3.71 7.36 -7.85
N PHE A 224 2.99 8.46 -8.07
CA PHE A 224 3.33 9.49 -9.05
C PHE A 224 3.70 10.80 -8.36
N PRO A 225 4.70 11.54 -8.88
CA PRO A 225 5.01 12.87 -8.37
C PRO A 225 3.80 13.80 -8.42
N LYS A 226 3.72 14.74 -7.47
CA LYS A 226 2.76 15.84 -7.50
C LYS A 226 2.80 16.57 -8.84
N TYR A 227 1.62 16.88 -9.39
CA TYR A 227 1.41 17.47 -10.72
C TYR A 227 1.70 16.58 -11.94
N ALA A 228 2.19 15.33 -11.78
CA ALA A 228 2.55 14.51 -12.92
C ALA A 228 1.33 14.10 -13.78
N ILE A 229 0.24 13.68 -13.12
CA ILE A 229 -0.99 13.18 -13.78
C ILE A 229 -2.27 13.70 -13.12
N ALA A 230 -2.15 14.69 -12.23
CA ALA A 230 -3.26 15.22 -11.44
C ALA A 230 -2.97 16.66 -10.99
N PRO A 231 -3.99 17.49 -10.68
CA PRO A 231 -3.78 18.81 -10.11
C PRO A 231 -3.12 18.73 -8.71
N GLY A 232 -2.52 19.83 -8.27
CA GLY A 232 -1.79 19.88 -6.99
C GLY A 232 -2.63 19.57 -5.75
N SER A 233 -3.96 19.72 -5.83
CA SER A 233 -4.91 19.35 -4.78
C SER A 233 -4.98 17.85 -4.54
N THR A 234 -4.63 17.03 -5.53
CA THR A 234 -4.57 15.57 -5.42
C THR A 234 -3.30 15.11 -4.70
N GLY A 235 -2.35 16.02 -4.44
CA GLY A 235 -1.09 15.69 -3.77
C GLY A 235 -0.22 14.79 -4.64
N THR A 236 0.28 13.71 -4.06
CA THR A 236 1.08 12.67 -4.70
C THR A 236 0.16 11.50 -5.05
N PRO A 237 -0.27 11.31 -6.31
CA PRO A 237 -1.21 10.23 -6.65
C PRO A 237 -0.65 8.83 -6.35
N GLU A 238 -1.51 7.99 -5.77
CA GLU A 238 -1.20 6.60 -5.43
C GLU A 238 -2.24 5.65 -6.02
N PHE A 239 -1.79 4.56 -6.64
CA PHE A 239 -2.65 3.54 -7.23
C PHE A 239 -2.31 2.17 -6.67
N ARG A 240 -3.29 1.52 -6.05
CA ARG A 240 -3.12 0.22 -5.38
C ARG A 240 -3.40 -0.92 -6.34
N ILE A 241 -2.38 -1.76 -6.54
CA ILE A 241 -2.39 -2.92 -7.43
C ILE A 241 -2.15 -4.19 -6.57
N PRO A 242 -3.12 -5.11 -6.45
CA PRO A 242 -2.93 -6.35 -5.68
C PRO A 242 -1.74 -7.19 -6.17
N LEU A 243 -0.85 -7.66 -5.27
CA LEU A 243 0.40 -8.38 -5.62
C LEU A 243 0.18 -9.82 -6.03
N GLU A 244 -0.63 -10.51 -5.26
CA GLU A 244 -1.33 -11.64 -5.82
C GLU A 244 -2.19 -11.05 -6.92
N GLU A 245 -2.25 -11.74 -8.05
CA GLU A 245 -3.58 -12.05 -8.48
C GLU A 245 -4.27 -12.63 -7.20
N SER A 246 -4.97 -11.77 -6.42
CA SER A 246 -6.42 -11.95 -6.39
C SER A 246 -6.61 -12.19 -7.84
N LYS A 247 -6.70 -13.47 -8.22
CA LYS A 247 -7.16 -13.77 -9.53
C LYS A 247 -8.30 -12.73 -9.62
N ALA A 248 -8.43 -12.07 -10.74
CA ALA A 248 -9.77 -12.23 -11.25
C ALA A 248 -9.94 -13.76 -11.26
N GLU A 249 -10.26 -14.34 -10.09
CA GLU A 249 -10.99 -15.55 -10.04
C GLU A 249 -12.13 -15.07 -10.90
N GLU A 250 -12.63 -15.95 -11.69
CA GLU A 250 -14.05 -15.86 -11.94
C GLU A 250 -14.84 -15.88 -10.60
N GLY A 251 -14.30 -15.54 -9.41
CA GLY A 251 -14.59 -14.29 -8.70
C GLY A 251 -15.89 -13.76 -9.19
N ALA A 252 -16.90 -14.43 -8.63
CA ALA A 252 -18.29 -14.23 -8.85
C ALA A 252 -18.55 -12.85 -9.45
N LYS A 253 -18.99 -12.78 -10.72
CA LYS A 253 -19.62 -11.58 -11.25
C LYS A 253 -20.67 -11.12 -10.24
N PRO A 254 -21.01 -9.82 -10.19
CA PRO A 254 -22.12 -9.36 -9.34
C PRO A 254 -23.31 -10.33 -9.35
N GLY A 255 -23.57 -10.98 -8.22
CA GLY A 255 -24.64 -11.99 -8.08
C GLY A 255 -24.27 -13.47 -8.26
N ASP A 256 -23.06 -13.82 -8.69
CA ASP A 256 -22.59 -15.20 -8.76
C ASP A 256 -22.46 -15.79 -7.34
N ALA A 257 -22.79 -17.07 -7.22
CA ALA A 257 -22.82 -17.79 -5.96
C ALA A 257 -21.40 -18.18 -5.50
N ILE A 258 -21.09 -17.89 -4.25
CA ILE A 258 -19.83 -18.24 -3.57
C ILE A 258 -20.12 -19.39 -2.60
N ALA A 259 -19.38 -20.48 -2.72
CA ALA A 259 -19.52 -21.61 -1.81
C ALA A 259 -19.05 -21.22 -0.40
N ILE A 260 -19.68 -21.77 0.65
CA ILE A 260 -19.27 -21.49 2.03
C ILE A 260 -19.10 -22.80 2.78
N VAL A 261 -18.02 -22.91 3.55
CA VAL A 261 -17.79 -23.98 4.52
C VAL A 261 -17.64 -23.36 5.90
N ILE A 262 -18.46 -23.77 6.86
CA ILE A 262 -18.39 -23.36 8.25
C ILE A 262 -18.09 -24.55 9.15
N ASN A 263 -17.02 -24.47 9.94
CA ASN A 263 -16.58 -25.55 10.84
C ASN A 263 -16.53 -26.92 10.12
N GLY A 264 -15.98 -26.94 8.90
CA GLY A 264 -15.87 -28.14 8.05
C GLY A 264 -17.17 -28.60 7.37
N LYS A 265 -18.31 -27.91 7.55
CA LYS A 265 -19.60 -28.24 6.93
C LYS A 265 -19.97 -27.23 5.85
N LYS A 266 -20.44 -27.71 4.70
CA LYS A 266 -20.95 -26.84 3.63
C LYS A 266 -22.23 -26.11 4.10
N ALA A 267 -22.27 -24.79 3.90
CA ALA A 267 -23.45 -24.00 4.17
C ALA A 267 -24.56 -24.27 3.14
N LEU A 268 -25.81 -24.13 3.58
CA LEU A 268 -27.01 -24.26 2.76
C LEU A 268 -27.15 -23.09 1.81
N GLN A 269 -26.89 -21.87 2.31
CA GLN A 269 -27.01 -20.65 1.52
C GLN A 269 -25.63 -20.22 1.00
N PRO A 270 -25.48 -19.98 -0.32
CA PRO A 270 -24.24 -19.45 -0.85
C PRO A 270 -24.07 -17.99 -0.45
N GLY A 271 -22.82 -17.54 -0.43
CA GLY A 271 -22.48 -16.12 -0.45
C GLY A 271 -22.63 -15.57 -1.87
N PHE A 272 -22.39 -14.29 -2.05
CA PHE A 272 -22.31 -13.69 -3.39
C PHE A 272 -21.43 -12.45 -3.38
N MET A 273 -20.93 -12.07 -4.54
CA MET A 273 -20.25 -10.78 -4.72
C MET A 273 -21.28 -9.66 -4.85
N ASN A 274 -21.14 -8.59 -4.07
CA ASN A 274 -22.02 -7.43 -4.14
C ASN A 274 -22.03 -6.76 -5.53
N GLU A 275 -22.97 -5.84 -5.75
CA GLU A 275 -23.20 -5.21 -7.07
C GLU A 275 -21.98 -4.46 -7.61
N THR A 276 -21.16 -3.89 -6.73
CA THR A 276 -19.93 -3.18 -7.07
C THR A 276 -18.73 -4.10 -7.30
N GLY A 277 -18.87 -5.41 -7.13
CA GLY A 277 -17.82 -6.39 -7.39
C GLY A 277 -16.66 -6.38 -6.40
N ASN A 278 -16.82 -5.76 -5.23
CA ASN A 278 -15.71 -5.46 -4.31
C ASN A 278 -15.91 -6.00 -2.88
N ARG A 279 -17.07 -6.60 -2.56
CA ARG A 279 -17.36 -7.20 -1.24
C ARG A 279 -18.09 -8.52 -1.38
N ILE A 280 -17.58 -9.54 -0.71
CA ILE A 280 -18.28 -10.80 -0.53
C ILE A 280 -19.33 -10.63 0.57
N MET A 281 -20.57 -10.97 0.23
CA MET A 281 -21.74 -10.93 1.10
C MET A 281 -22.10 -12.35 1.53
N LEU A 282 -22.21 -12.58 2.84
CA LEU A 282 -22.41 -13.90 3.44
C LEU A 282 -23.70 -13.94 4.28
N PRO A 283 -24.43 -15.07 4.30
CA PRO A 283 -25.69 -15.20 5.03
C PRO A 283 -25.44 -15.09 6.54
N LEU A 284 -26.04 -14.08 7.16
CA LEU A 284 -25.82 -13.76 8.56
C LEU A 284 -26.26 -14.90 9.47
N ARG A 285 -27.47 -15.43 9.25
CA ARG A 285 -28.13 -16.33 10.21
C ARG A 285 -27.39 -17.65 10.37
N GLU A 286 -27.29 -18.40 9.28
CA GLU A 286 -26.70 -19.73 9.28
C GLU A 286 -25.28 -19.74 9.83
N LEU A 287 -24.48 -18.75 9.41
CA LEU A 287 -23.07 -18.70 9.77
C LEU A 287 -22.85 -18.25 11.21
N SER A 288 -23.62 -17.27 11.69
CA SER A 288 -23.52 -16.84 13.08
C SER A 288 -24.02 -17.92 14.04
N GLU A 289 -25.11 -18.63 13.71
CA GLU A 289 -25.57 -19.79 14.47
C GLU A 289 -24.52 -20.91 14.49
N GLY A 290 -23.87 -21.19 13.35
CA GLY A 290 -22.78 -22.16 13.25
C GLY A 290 -21.54 -21.79 14.08
N LEU A 291 -21.33 -20.50 14.36
CA LEU A 291 -20.30 -19.98 15.27
C LEU A 291 -20.74 -19.94 16.74
N GLY A 292 -21.97 -20.38 17.05
CA GLY A 292 -22.54 -20.44 18.39
C GLY A 292 -23.19 -19.14 18.87
N PHE A 293 -23.55 -18.22 17.96
CA PHE A 293 -24.33 -17.03 18.28
C PHE A 293 -25.84 -17.33 18.21
N THR A 294 -26.60 -16.72 19.11
CA THR A 294 -28.05 -16.60 19.05
C THR A 294 -28.41 -15.30 18.33
N ILE A 295 -29.45 -15.35 17.48
CA ILE A 295 -29.88 -14.22 16.68
C ILE A 295 -31.34 -13.89 16.94
N THR A 296 -31.61 -12.63 17.27
CA THR A 296 -32.96 -12.10 17.46
C THR A 296 -33.28 -11.09 16.36
N TRP A 297 -34.30 -11.38 15.57
CA TRP A 297 -34.76 -10.48 14.50
C TRP A 297 -35.77 -9.46 15.02
N ASN A 298 -35.56 -8.18 14.70
CA ASN A 298 -36.52 -7.11 14.90
C ASN A 298 -37.02 -6.60 13.54
N ALA A 299 -38.28 -6.88 13.24
CA ALA A 299 -38.89 -6.53 11.95
C ALA A 299 -39.16 -5.02 11.81
N GLU A 300 -39.53 -4.33 12.89
CA GLU A 300 -39.83 -2.88 12.88
C GLU A 300 -38.60 -2.06 12.49
N ASN A 301 -37.45 -2.39 13.08
CA ASN A 301 -36.19 -1.67 12.86
C ASN A 301 -35.34 -2.28 11.74
N ARG A 302 -35.80 -3.37 11.13
CA ARG A 302 -35.07 -4.19 10.16
C ARG A 302 -33.65 -4.49 10.64
N SER A 303 -33.54 -5.01 11.86
CA SER A 303 -32.25 -5.26 12.52
C SER A 303 -32.17 -6.65 13.15
N ALA A 304 -30.98 -7.24 13.15
CA ALA A 304 -30.66 -8.49 13.83
C ALA A 304 -29.71 -8.23 15.00
N GLU A 305 -30.09 -8.66 16.19
CA GLU A 305 -29.23 -8.66 17.38
C GLU A 305 -28.57 -10.03 17.54
N LEU A 306 -27.26 -10.05 17.73
CA LEU A 306 -26.47 -11.26 17.87
C LEU A 306 -25.79 -11.28 19.24
N THR A 307 -25.93 -12.39 19.95
CA THR A 307 -25.29 -12.62 21.25
C THR A 307 -24.70 -14.01 21.29
N LYS A 308 -23.60 -14.22 22.01
CA LYS A 308 -23.02 -15.56 22.20
C LYS A 308 -22.95 -15.89 23.70
N PRO A 309 -23.51 -17.03 24.15
CA PRO A 309 -23.43 -17.42 25.56
C PRO A 309 -21.97 -17.46 26.04
N LYS A 310 -21.72 -16.89 27.22
CA LYS A 310 -20.37 -16.81 27.84
C LYS A 310 -19.33 -16.05 27.01
N SER A 311 -19.76 -15.20 26.08
CA SER A 311 -18.90 -14.29 25.30
C SER A 311 -19.28 -12.84 25.58
N PRO A 312 -18.30 -11.90 25.62
CA PRO A 312 -18.58 -10.47 25.72
C PRO A 312 -19.09 -9.86 24.40
N ILE A 313 -19.12 -10.64 23.30
CA ILE A 313 -19.53 -10.15 21.99
C ILE A 313 -21.06 -10.07 21.93
N SER A 314 -21.57 -8.84 21.85
CA SER A 314 -22.96 -8.52 21.49
C SER A 314 -22.93 -7.45 20.41
N THR A 315 -23.71 -7.65 19.34
CA THR A 315 -23.74 -6.73 18.20
C THR A 315 -25.13 -6.60 17.60
N LEU A 316 -25.43 -5.43 17.06
CA LEU A 316 -26.67 -5.12 16.35
C LEU A 316 -26.32 -4.80 14.90
N VAL A 317 -26.95 -5.52 13.98
CA VAL A 317 -26.80 -5.34 12.53
C VAL A 317 -28.09 -4.77 11.98
N GLN A 318 -28.02 -3.65 11.25
CA GLN A 318 -29.22 -2.99 10.70
C GLN A 318 -29.15 -2.92 9.17
N VAL A 319 -30.26 -3.30 8.51
CA VAL A 319 -30.35 -3.26 7.04
C VAL A 319 -30.11 -1.85 6.51
N GLY A 320 -29.29 -1.74 5.46
CA GLY A 320 -29.02 -0.48 4.76
C GLY A 320 -28.03 0.45 5.44
N LYS A 321 -27.41 0.03 6.55
CA LYS A 321 -26.46 0.85 7.31
C LYS A 321 -25.08 0.18 7.40
N ASP A 322 -24.09 0.72 6.68
CA ASP A 322 -22.67 0.29 6.77
C ASP A 322 -22.02 0.87 8.05
N GLN A 323 -22.49 0.39 9.20
CA GLN A 323 -21.98 0.79 10.50
C GLN A 323 -22.09 -0.39 11.47
N TYR A 324 -20.94 -0.93 11.88
CA TYR A 324 -20.83 -2.12 12.72
C TYR A 324 -20.06 -1.83 14.00
N ASN A 325 -20.41 -2.52 15.09
CA ASN A 325 -19.72 -2.35 16.37
C ASN A 325 -18.50 -3.29 16.44
N VAL A 326 -17.30 -2.76 16.27
CA VAL A 326 -16.03 -3.46 16.44
C VAL A 326 -15.34 -2.89 17.68
N ASN A 327 -15.06 -3.73 18.69
CA ASN A 327 -14.39 -3.30 19.94
C ASN A 327 -15.02 -2.05 20.60
N LYS A 328 -16.36 -1.96 20.61
CA LYS A 328 -17.16 -0.83 21.14
C LYS A 328 -17.09 0.47 20.32
N GLN A 329 -16.49 0.43 19.13
CA GLN A 329 -16.46 1.56 18.19
C GLN A 329 -17.31 1.23 16.95
N ALA A 330 -18.02 2.24 16.45
CA ALA A 330 -18.71 2.14 15.18
C ALA A 330 -17.70 2.25 14.02
N LYS A 331 -17.64 1.23 13.17
CA LYS A 331 -16.71 1.12 12.04
C LYS A 331 -17.48 0.67 10.78
N PRO A 332 -17.29 1.32 9.62
CA PRO A 332 -17.77 0.80 8.34
C PRO A 332 -16.93 -0.40 7.90
N LEU A 333 -17.57 -1.38 7.26
CA LEU A 333 -16.91 -2.55 6.65
C LEU A 333 -16.94 -2.48 5.10
N GLY A 334 -17.47 -1.39 4.54
CA GLY A 334 -17.47 -1.11 3.12
C GLY A 334 -18.65 -1.69 2.34
N ALA A 335 -19.63 -2.30 3.03
CA ALA A 335 -20.94 -2.60 2.48
C ALA A 335 -21.98 -2.72 3.61
N ALA A 336 -23.19 -2.22 3.37
CA ALA A 336 -24.29 -2.32 4.31
C ALA A 336 -24.95 -3.72 4.28
N PRO A 337 -25.59 -4.17 5.38
CA PRO A 337 -26.39 -5.39 5.36
C PRO A 337 -27.58 -5.24 4.40
N ILE A 338 -27.86 -6.30 3.64
CA ILE A 338 -29.00 -6.34 2.72
C ILE A 338 -29.87 -7.56 2.98
N ILE A 339 -31.12 -7.51 2.55
CA ILE A 339 -31.99 -8.70 2.51
C ILE A 339 -32.16 -9.11 1.05
N LYS A 340 -31.75 -10.33 0.72
CA LYS A 340 -31.92 -10.96 -0.59
C LYS A 340 -32.65 -12.28 -0.39
N GLU A 341 -33.78 -12.46 -1.08
CA GLU A 341 -34.61 -13.69 -0.99
C GLU A 341 -34.96 -14.10 0.45
N GLY A 342 -35.32 -13.12 1.30
CA GLY A 342 -35.69 -13.37 2.70
C GLY A 342 -34.51 -13.65 3.64
N THR A 343 -33.28 -13.66 3.12
CA THR A 343 -32.05 -13.88 3.90
C THR A 343 -31.30 -12.57 4.07
N MET A 344 -30.85 -12.29 5.30
CA MET A 344 -29.95 -11.17 5.56
C MET A 344 -28.51 -11.56 5.25
N TYR A 345 -27.84 -10.71 4.48
CA TYR A 345 -26.43 -10.84 4.15
C TYR A 345 -25.62 -9.68 4.71
N VAL A 346 -24.40 -9.97 5.13
CA VAL A 346 -23.42 -9.01 5.65
C VAL A 346 -22.06 -9.20 4.96
N PRO A 347 -21.16 -8.20 4.97
CA PRO A 347 -19.81 -8.36 4.44
C PRO A 347 -19.08 -9.51 5.15
N ALA A 348 -18.23 -10.25 4.43
CA ALA A 348 -17.41 -11.32 5.02
C ALA A 348 -16.57 -10.84 6.21
N ASP A 349 -16.07 -9.60 6.15
CA ASP A 349 -15.33 -8.94 7.23
C ASP A 349 -16.13 -8.82 8.53
N PHE A 350 -17.46 -8.87 8.49
CA PHE A 350 -18.28 -8.91 9.70
C PHE A 350 -17.93 -10.13 10.58
N PHE A 351 -17.76 -11.30 9.95
CA PHE A 351 -17.44 -12.52 10.68
C PHE A 351 -16.03 -12.45 11.28
N LYS A 352 -15.09 -11.82 10.58
CA LYS A 352 -13.70 -11.64 11.03
C LYS A 352 -13.57 -10.57 12.11
N GLU A 353 -14.07 -9.37 11.86
CA GLU A 353 -13.83 -8.18 12.69
C GLU A 353 -14.83 -8.07 13.85
N VAL A 354 -16.09 -8.46 13.65
CA VAL A 354 -17.15 -8.33 14.67
C VAL A 354 -17.33 -9.61 15.46
N LEU A 355 -17.44 -10.75 14.77
CA LEU A 355 -17.65 -12.05 15.43
C LEU A 355 -16.35 -12.74 15.83
N GLN A 356 -15.19 -12.17 15.46
CA GLN A 356 -13.85 -12.69 15.78
C GLN A 356 -13.63 -14.13 15.31
N ALA A 357 -14.25 -14.51 14.18
CA ALA A 357 -14.06 -15.80 13.54
C ALA A 357 -12.86 -15.79 12.60
N ASN A 358 -12.29 -16.97 12.34
CA ASN A 358 -11.32 -17.13 11.28
C ASN A 358 -12.07 -17.20 9.95
N VAL A 359 -11.71 -16.32 9.01
CA VAL A 359 -12.30 -16.26 7.67
C VAL A 359 -11.17 -16.23 6.65
N TRP A 360 -11.20 -17.15 5.71
CA TRP A 360 -10.28 -17.18 4.57
C TRP A 360 -11.01 -17.63 3.31
N THR A 361 -10.43 -17.30 2.17
CA THR A 361 -10.95 -17.65 0.85
C THR A 361 -9.95 -18.54 0.12
N GLU A 362 -10.44 -19.56 -0.57
CA GLU A 362 -9.65 -20.46 -1.41
C GLU A 362 -10.49 -20.81 -2.64
N GLY A 363 -10.17 -20.26 -3.82
CA GLY A 363 -11.08 -20.37 -4.94
C GLY A 363 -12.40 -19.61 -4.69
N ASN A 364 -13.45 -20.03 -5.39
CA ASN A 364 -14.82 -19.51 -5.21
C ASN A 364 -15.50 -20.06 -3.93
N GLN A 365 -14.73 -20.22 -2.85
CA GLN A 365 -15.17 -20.74 -1.56
C GLN A 365 -14.66 -19.86 -0.41
N VAL A 366 -15.57 -19.48 0.49
CA VAL A 366 -15.23 -18.90 1.79
C VAL A 366 -15.26 -20.01 2.84
N THR A 367 -14.22 -20.08 3.66
CA THR A 367 -14.21 -20.95 4.84
C THR A 367 -14.21 -20.12 6.13
N ILE A 368 -15.07 -20.52 7.07
CA ILE A 368 -15.25 -19.88 8.37
C ILE A 368 -15.04 -20.93 9.47
N SER A 369 -14.26 -20.58 10.51
CA SER A 369 -14.04 -21.46 11.67
C SER A 369 -14.11 -20.71 12.99
N SER A 370 -14.63 -21.36 14.03
CA SER A 370 -14.59 -20.91 15.42
C SER A 370 -13.31 -21.28 16.18
N ASP A 371 -12.55 -22.28 15.72
CA ASP A 371 -11.36 -22.80 16.39
C ASP A 371 -10.08 -22.56 15.57
N MET A 372 -8.95 -22.36 16.26
CA MET A 372 -7.59 -22.44 15.71
C MET A 372 -7.23 -23.91 15.42
N GLU A 373 -8.01 -24.61 14.59
CA GLU A 373 -7.61 -25.93 14.12
C GLU A 373 -6.68 -25.78 12.92
N LYS A 374 -5.50 -26.40 13.03
CA LYS A 374 -4.42 -26.43 12.05
C LYS A 374 -4.94 -26.81 10.65
N ALA A 375 -5.22 -25.82 9.82
CA ALA A 375 -5.30 -26.03 8.38
C ALA A 375 -3.86 -26.17 7.86
N HIS A 376 -3.40 -27.42 7.77
CA HIS A 376 -2.52 -27.96 6.71
C HIS A 376 -2.04 -29.35 7.17
N LYS A 377 -2.61 -30.38 6.57
CA LYS A 377 -1.98 -31.69 6.40
C LYS A 377 -1.78 -31.93 4.92
#